data_AF-A0A3P8JSD0-F1
#
_entry.id   AF-A0A3P8JSD0-F1
#
_cell.length_a   1.000
_cell.length_b   1.000
_cell.length_c   1.000
_cell.angle_alpha   90.00
_cell.angle_beta   90.00
_cell.angle_gamma   90.00
#
_symmetry.space_group_name_H-M   'P 1'
#
loop_
_entity.id
_entity.type
_entity.pdbx_description
1 polymer ?
#
loop_
_entity_poly.entity_id
_entity_poly.type
_entity_poly.pdbx_seq_one_letter_code
_entity_poly.pdbx_strand_id
1 'polypeptide(L)'
;MFPETSVPQYWQRLCGEPLTNGHIVLEVTSQWLFIEALRQGLGVGMMAKEIVQRCCPELVNVMPARSESVDIWLVVNPDVCSAPTFTNTENPGPTL
;
A
#
# COMPACT_ATOMS: atom_id res chain seq x y z
N MET A 1 -2.15 -5.43 7.33
CA MET A 1 -3.57 -5.01 7.43
C MET A 1 -3.64 -3.91 8.48
N PHE A 2 -4.52 -2.91 8.35
CA PHE A 2 -4.64 -1.87 9.38
C PHE A 2 -5.27 -2.46 10.66
N PRO A 3 -4.92 -1.98 11.86
CA PRO A 3 -5.59 -2.42 13.09
C PRO A 3 -7.10 -2.15 13.02
N GLU A 4 -7.92 -3.08 13.51
CA GLU A 4 -9.39 -2.95 13.49
C GLU A 4 -9.86 -1.65 14.16
N THR A 5 -9.22 -1.29 15.27
CA THR A 5 -9.52 -0.08 16.02
C THR A 5 -9.27 1.21 15.25
N SER A 6 -8.40 1.17 14.24
CA SER A 6 -8.03 2.34 13.43
C SER A 6 -8.85 2.41 12.16
N VAL A 7 -9.12 1.27 11.51
CA VAL A 7 -9.77 1.21 10.20
C VAL A 7 -10.72 0.01 10.09
N PRO A 8 -11.87 0.04 10.81
CA PRO A 8 -12.75 -1.12 10.96
C PRO A 8 -13.38 -1.59 9.64
N GLN A 9 -13.49 -0.73 8.62
CA GLN A 9 -14.07 -1.11 7.33
C GLN A 9 -13.30 -2.26 6.65
N TYR A 10 -11.97 -2.32 6.80
CA TYR A 10 -11.16 -3.39 6.20
C TYR A 10 -11.33 -4.74 6.92
N TRP A 11 -11.91 -4.74 8.11
CA TRP A 11 -12.21 -5.94 8.88
C TRP A 11 -13.61 -6.49 8.62
N GLN A 12 -14.43 -5.74 7.90
CA GLN A 12 -15.80 -6.14 7.55
C GLN A 12 -15.93 -6.53 6.07
N ARG A 13 -15.09 -5.95 5.20
CA ARG A 13 -15.14 -6.15 3.76
C ARG A 13 -13.76 -6.32 3.15
N LEU A 14 -13.69 -7.17 2.13
CA LEU A 14 -12.51 -7.34 1.28
C LEU A 14 -12.92 -7.09 -0.18
N CYS A 15 -12.35 -6.07 -0.82
CA CYS A 15 -12.66 -5.66 -2.19
C CYS A 15 -14.17 -5.41 -2.41
N GLY A 16 -14.82 -4.79 -1.41
CA GLY A 16 -16.24 -4.49 -1.38
C GLY A 16 -17.14 -5.66 -0.95
N GLU A 17 -16.62 -6.88 -0.81
CA GLU A 17 -17.39 -8.06 -0.41
C GLU A 17 -17.37 -8.28 1.10
N PRO A 18 -18.52 -8.59 1.73
CA PRO A 18 -18.59 -8.83 3.17
C PRO A 18 -17.81 -10.10 3.56
N LEU A 19 -17.07 -10.02 4.66
CA LEU A 19 -16.34 -11.14 5.26
C LEU A 19 -17.25 -12.09 6.07
N THR A 20 -18.57 -12.07 5.87
CA THR A 20 -19.56 -12.83 6.66
C THR A 20 -19.32 -14.34 6.68
N ASN A 21 -18.69 -14.90 5.65
CA ASN A 21 -18.31 -16.32 5.56
C ASN A 21 -16.79 -16.53 5.52
N GLY A 22 -16.01 -15.49 5.81
CA GLY A 22 -14.55 -15.53 5.84
C GLY A 22 -14.03 -15.48 7.27
N HIS A 23 -12.86 -16.06 7.50
CA HIS A 23 -12.14 -15.91 8.76
C HIS A 23 -10.84 -15.14 8.51
N ILE A 24 -10.56 -14.16 9.35
CA ILE A 24 -9.26 -13.49 9.35
C ILE A 24 -8.27 -14.44 10.03
N VAL A 25 -7.38 -15.02 9.23
CA VAL A 25 -6.40 -16.01 9.70
C VAL A 25 -5.03 -15.39 10.02
N LEU A 26 -4.78 -14.15 9.58
CA LEU A 26 -3.51 -13.49 9.77
C LEU A 26 -3.67 -11.96 9.84
N GLU A 27 -3.23 -11.37 10.94
CA GLU A 27 -2.98 -9.93 11.07
C GLU A 27 -1.46 -9.70 11.14
N VAL A 28 -0.95 -8.87 10.24
CA VAL A 28 0.48 -8.51 10.21
C VAL A 28 0.66 -7.02 9.96
N THR A 29 1.67 -6.47 10.63
CA THR A 29 2.10 -5.07 10.52
C THR A 29 3.13 -4.85 9.41
N SER A 30 3.75 -5.92 8.90
CA SER A 30 4.71 -5.88 7.80
C SER A 30 4.08 -6.32 6.49
N GLN A 31 4.23 -5.47 5.47
CA GLN A 31 3.78 -5.78 4.11
C GLN A 31 4.56 -6.95 3.49
N TRP A 32 5.84 -7.09 3.81
CA TRP A 32 6.65 -8.21 3.31
C TRP A 32 6.23 -9.55 3.90
N LEU A 33 5.90 -9.58 5.20
CA LEU A 33 5.39 -10.79 5.84
C LEU A 33 4.02 -11.17 5.27
N PHE A 34 3.18 -10.18 4.97
CA PHE A 34 1.89 -10.41 4.31
C PHE A 34 2.07 -11.00 2.90
N ILE A 35 3.00 -10.45 2.11
CA ILE A 35 3.37 -10.97 0.80
C ILE A 35 3.76 -12.45 0.91
N GLU A 36 4.68 -12.79 1.81
CA GLU A 36 5.16 -14.16 1.93
C GLU A 36 4.04 -15.13 2.37
N ALA A 37 3.18 -14.71 3.29
CA ALA A 37 2.02 -15.51 3.69
C ALA A 37 1.08 -15.83 2.51
N LEU A 38 0.85 -14.86 1.60
CA LEU A 38 0.07 -15.08 0.40
C LEU A 38 0.79 -16.02 -0.59
N ARG A 39 2.11 -15.85 -0.77
CA ARG A 39 2.93 -16.73 -1.62
C ARG A 39 2.93 -18.18 -1.16
N GLN A 40 2.87 -18.41 0.16
CA GLN A 40 2.77 -19.73 0.77
C GLN A 40 1.33 -20.30 0.79
N GLY A 41 0.35 -19.57 0.26
CA GLY A 41 -1.03 -20.05 0.13
C GLY A 41 -1.84 -20.02 1.42
N LEU A 42 -1.48 -19.17 2.39
CA LEU A 42 -2.21 -19.07 3.66
C LEU A 42 -3.66 -18.59 3.48
N GLY A 43 -3.97 -17.92 2.37
CA GLY A 43 -5.34 -17.49 2.05
C GLY A 43 -5.41 -16.48 0.91
N VAL A 44 -6.49 -15.70 0.91
CA VAL A 44 -6.74 -14.60 -0.04
C VAL A 44 -6.52 -13.27 0.67
N GLY A 45 -5.90 -12.32 -0.02
CA GLY A 45 -5.60 -10.99 0.52
C GLY A 45 -5.81 -9.88 -0.48
N MET A 46 -5.92 -8.64 0.02
CA MET A 46 -5.98 -7.43 -0.79
C MET A 46 -4.59 -6.78 -0.86
N MET A 47 -4.17 -6.43 -2.08
CA MET A 47 -2.89 -5.77 -2.34
C MET A 47 -3.00 -4.85 -3.55
N ALA A 48 -2.22 -3.78 -3.57
CA ALA A 48 -2.11 -2.91 -4.75
C ALA A 48 -1.61 -3.70 -5.97
N LYS A 49 -2.24 -3.48 -7.12
CA LYS A 49 -1.97 -4.23 -8.36
C LYS A 49 -0.50 -4.11 -8.77
N GLU A 50 0.07 -2.94 -8.59
CA GLU A 50 1.46 -2.62 -8.92
C GLU A 50 2.44 -3.45 -8.07
N ILE A 51 2.09 -3.74 -6.82
CA ILE A 51 2.92 -4.54 -5.92
C ILE A 51 2.84 -6.02 -6.30
N VAL A 52 1.65 -6.53 -6.60
CA VAL A 52 1.49 -7.91 -7.11
C VAL A 52 2.31 -8.10 -8.39
N GLN A 53 2.19 -7.18 -9.35
CA GLN A 53 2.92 -7.25 -10.62
C GLN A 53 4.44 -7.25 -10.45
N ARG A 54 4.97 -6.50 -9.47
CA ARG A 54 6.42 -6.37 -9.24
C ARG A 54 7.01 -7.45 -8.33
N CYS A 55 6.29 -7.84 -7.29
CA CYS A 55 6.82 -8.66 -6.20
C CYS A 55 6.26 -10.08 -6.16
N CYS A 56 5.08 -10.31 -6.73
CA CYS A 56 4.36 -11.58 -6.62
C CYS A 56 3.66 -11.96 -7.95
N PRO A 57 4.38 -12.02 -9.09
CA PRO A 57 3.78 -12.29 -10.39
C PRO A 57 3.11 -13.67 -10.48
N GLU A 58 3.44 -14.59 -9.57
CA GLU A 58 2.81 -15.90 -9.45
C GLU A 58 1.41 -15.88 -8.81
N LEU A 59 1.03 -14.79 -8.12
CA LEU A 59 -0.29 -14.67 -7.51
C LEU A 59 -1.37 -14.35 -8.55
N VAL A 60 -2.52 -14.98 -8.41
CA VAL A 60 -3.66 -14.79 -9.32
C VAL A 60 -4.70 -13.87 -8.70
N ASN A 61 -5.19 -12.90 -9.47
CA ASN A 61 -6.32 -12.08 -9.05
C ASN A 61 -7.64 -12.86 -9.17
N VAL A 62 -8.20 -13.24 -8.03
CA VAL A 62 -9.47 -14.00 -7.94
C VAL A 62 -10.72 -13.14 -8.14
N MET A 63 -10.62 -11.82 -8.07
CA MET A 63 -11.74 -10.88 -8.22
C MET A 63 -11.39 -9.72 -9.18
N PRO A 64 -11.15 -9.98 -10.48
CA PRO A 64 -10.61 -8.97 -11.40
C PRO A 64 -11.56 -7.80 -11.68
N ALA A 65 -12.87 -8.03 -11.55
CA ALA A 65 -13.90 -6.99 -11.74
C ALA A 65 -14.04 -6.05 -10.52
N ARG A 66 -13.33 -6.34 -9.42
CA ARG A 66 -13.41 -5.58 -8.17
C ARG A 66 -12.07 -4.95 -7.87
N SER A 67 -12.12 -3.68 -7.49
CA SER A 67 -10.96 -2.89 -7.08
C SER A 67 -11.46 -1.81 -6.15
N GLU A 68 -10.74 -1.57 -5.07
CA GLU A 68 -10.91 -0.39 -4.23
C GLU A 68 -9.79 0.59 -4.56
N SER A 69 -10.13 1.88 -4.69
CA SER A 69 -9.15 2.95 -4.76
C SER A 69 -8.80 3.39 -3.35
N VAL A 70 -7.51 3.59 -3.08
CA VAL A 70 -7.02 4.14 -1.82
C VAL A 70 -6.33 5.45 -2.12
N ASP A 71 -6.76 6.53 -1.48
CA ASP A 71 -6.08 7.81 -1.58
C ASP A 71 -4.78 7.77 -0.79
N ILE A 72 -3.66 8.06 -1.46
CA ILE A 72 -2.34 8.18 -0.83
C ILE A 72 -2.04 9.66 -0.68
N TRP A 73 -1.96 10.12 0.57
CA TRP A 73 -1.72 11.52 0.89
C TRP A 73 -0.24 11.74 1.23
N LEU A 74 0.39 12.69 0.55
CA LEU A 74 1.68 13.23 1.00
C LEU A 74 1.39 14.25 2.10
N VAL A 75 1.71 13.89 3.34
CA VAL A 75 1.53 14.77 4.50
C VAL A 75 2.89 15.32 4.92
N VAL A 76 2.98 16.64 5.03
CA VAL A 76 4.21 17.34 5.43
C VAL A 76 3.88 18.21 6.64
N ASN A 77 4.81 18.27 7.59
CA ASN A 77 4.70 19.24 8.68
C ASN A 77 4.77 20.66 8.08
N PRO A 78 3.82 21.57 8.41
CA PRO A 78 3.81 22.93 7.87
C PRO A 78 5.14 23.69 8.04
N ASP A 79 5.91 23.39 9.09
CA ASP A 79 7.22 23.99 9.35
C ASP A 79 8.26 23.59 8.29
N VAL A 80 8.14 22.37 7.74
CA VAL A 80 9.01 21.87 6.65
C VAL A 80 8.64 22.52 5.32
N CYS A 81 7.36 22.77 5.07
CA CYS A 81 6.90 23.47 3.87
C CYS A 81 7.33 24.94 3.82
N SER A 82 7.63 25.54 4.97
CA SER A 82 8.06 26.94 5.08
C SER A 82 9.57 27.13 4.88
N ALA A 83 10.34 26.05 4.76
CA ALA A 83 11.78 26.13 4.51
C ALA A 83 12.06 26.70 3.10
N PRO A 84 12.94 27.70 2.95
CA PRO A 84 13.22 28.32 1.67
C PRO A 84 13.77 27.29 0.67
N THR A 85 13.16 27.22 -0.51
CA THR A 85 13.66 26.44 -1.64
C THR A 85 15.09 26.89 -1.94
N PHE A 86 16.08 26.02 -1.70
CA PHE A 86 17.44 26.26 -2.18
C PHE A 86 17.41 26.26 -3.72
N THR A 87 17.33 27.44 -4.31
CA THR A 87 17.58 27.61 -5.74
C THR A 87 19.05 27.33 -5.96
N ASN A 88 19.36 26.20 -6.59
CA ASN A 88 20.70 25.84 -6.99
C ASN A 88 21.14 26.82 -8.08
N THR A 89 21.74 27.94 -7.69
CA THR A 89 22.31 28.92 -8.61
C THR A 89 23.53 28.30 -9.27
N GLU A 90 23.38 28.07 -10.57
CA GLU A 90 24.40 27.87 -11.60
C GLU A 90 25.86 27.96 -11.16
N ASN A 91 26.55 26.85 -11.41
CA ASN A 91 27.99 26.73 -11.53
C ASN A 91 28.47 27.63 -12.71
N PRO A 92 29.24 28.71 -12.50
CA PRO A 92 29.84 29.42 -13.63
C PRO A 92 30.98 28.56 -14.17
N GLY A 93 30.82 28.07 -15.40
CA GLY A 93 31.85 27.32 -16.13
C GLY A 93 33.17 28.10 -16.26
N PRO A 94 34.29 27.42 -16.56
CA PRO A 94 35.61 28.02 -16.49
C PRO A 94 35.79 29.10 -17.55
N THR A 95 36.28 30.27 -17.13
CA THR A 95 36.72 31.33 -18.03
C THR A 95 37.94 30.86 -18.82
N LEU A 96 37.90 31.07 -20.15
CA LEU A 96 38.97 30.82 -21.13
C LEU A 96 40.32 31.42 -20.71
#